data_AF-A0A1M7QXU4-F1
#
_entry.id   AF-A0A1M7QXU4-F1
#
_cell.length_a   1.000
_cell.length_b   1.000
_cell.length_c   1.000
_cell.angle_alpha   90.00
_cell.angle_beta   90.00
_cell.angle_gamma   90.00
#
_symmetry.space_group_name_H-M   'P 1'
#
loop_
_entity.id
_entity.type
_entity.pdbx_description
1 polymer ?
#
loop_
_entity_poly.entity_id
_entity_poly.type
_entity_poly.pdbx_seq_one_letter_code
_entity_poly.pdbx_strand_id
1 'polypeptide(L)' 'MKQKHFKYINTLFVVIPMTLIMAFVGLIRNYGFGEDWFIKFLKAWSIMVPVAYVAAFVIIPNARKLAERVTVKS' A
#
# COMPACT_ATOMS: atom_id res chain seq x y z
N MET A 1 -20.63 1.04 -20.49
CA MET A 1 -19.30 1.69 -20.39
C MET A 1 -18.90 1.83 -18.91
N LYS A 2 -17.60 1.75 -18.58
CA LYS A 2 -16.93 2.17 -17.30
C LYS A 2 -16.53 1.14 -16.20
N GLN A 3 -16.43 -0.17 -16.45
CA GLN A 3 -15.99 -1.14 -15.41
C GLN A 3 -14.46 -1.21 -15.16
N LYS A 4 -13.61 -0.67 -16.05
CA LYS A 4 -12.13 -0.76 -15.92
C LYS A 4 -11.51 0.21 -14.90
N HIS A 5 -12.12 1.37 -14.67
CA HIS A 5 -11.57 2.39 -13.77
C HIS A 5 -11.91 2.14 -12.30
N PHE A 6 -13.04 1.46 -12.04
CA PHE A 6 -13.44 1.07 -10.68
C PHE A 6 -12.39 0.23 -9.97
N LYS A 7 -11.71 -0.67 -10.70
CA LYS A 7 -10.69 -1.54 -10.11
C LYS A 7 -9.48 -0.74 -9.60
N TYR A 8 -9.05 0.27 -10.36
CA TYR A 8 -7.95 1.14 -9.96
C TYR A 8 -8.32 2.08 -8.82
N ILE A 9 -9.54 2.61 -8.83
CA ILE A 9 -10.05 3.45 -7.74
C ILE A 9 -10.17 2.63 -6.45
N ASN A 10 -10.67 1.39 -6.53
CA ASN A 10 -10.79 0.54 -5.35
C ASN A 10 -9.41 0.12 -4.80
N THR A 11 -8.44 -0.16 -5.67
CA THR A 11 -7.04 -0.40 -5.24
C THR A 11 -6.42 0.84 -4.59
N LEU A 12 -6.65 2.04 -5.13
CA LEU A 12 -6.20 3.29 -4.51
C LEU A 12 -6.82 3.47 -3.12
N PHE A 13 -8.14 3.24 -2.99
CA PHE A 13 -8.85 3.36 -1.71
C PHE A 13 -8.39 2.34 -0.65
N VAL A 14 -7.85 1.19 -1.04
CA VAL A 14 -7.30 0.20 -0.10
C VAL A 14 -5.83 0.49 0.24
N VAL A 15 -5.03 0.91 -0.75
CA VAL A 15 -3.59 1.18 -0.55
C VAL A 15 -3.35 2.42 0.31
N ILE A 16 -4.19 3.46 0.17
CA ILE A 16 -4.08 4.69 0.96
C ILE A 16 -4.15 4.42 2.48
N PRO A 17 -5.22 3.83 3.04
CA PRO A 17 -5.30 3.55 4.48
C PRO A 17 -4.25 2.53 4.94
N MET A 18 -3.92 1.52 4.12
CA MET A 18 -2.90 0.53 4.46
C MET A 18 -1.50 1.17 4.60
N THR A 19 -1.13 2.06 3.68
CA THR A 19 0.15 2.78 3.75
C THR A 19 0.17 3.80 4.90
N LEU A 20 -0.97 4.42 5.21
CA LEU A 20 -1.12 5.34 6.35
C LEU A 20 -0.87 4.63 7.69
N ILE A 21 -1.49 3.47 7.89
CA ILE A 21 -1.31 2.66 9.11
C ILE A 21 0.15 2.20 9.23
N MET A 22 0.74 1.68 8.16
CA MET A 22 2.15 1.25 8.14
C MET A 22 3.11 2.40 8.44
N ALA A 23 2.90 3.58 7.84
CA ALA A 23 3.70 4.77 8.10
C ALA A 23 3.62 5.19 9.57
N PHE A 24 2.41 5.18 10.13
CA PHE A 24 2.13 5.62 11.49
C PHE A 24 2.79 4.68 12.51
N VAL A 25 2.55 3.37 12.38
CA VAL A 25 3.16 2.35 13.23
C VAL A 25 4.69 2.36 13.11
N GLY A 26 5.21 2.49 11.88
CA GLY A 26 6.65 2.55 11.62
C GLY A 26 7.32 3.73 12.30
N LEU A 27 6.70 4.91 12.29
CA LEU A 27 7.26 6.11 12.92
C LEU A 27 7.18 6.06 14.43
N ILE A 28 6.05 5.64 15.00
CA ILE A 28 5.93 5.50 16.46
C ILE A 28 6.97 4.51 16.98
N ARG A 29 7.16 3.38 16.28
CA ARG A 29 8.14 2.36 16.69
C ARG A 29 9.58 2.84 16.61
N ASN A 30 9.96 3.59 15.57
CA ASN A 30 11.36 3.95 15.32
C ASN A 30 11.77 5.30 15.94
N TYR A 31 10.85 6.25 16.03
CA TYR A 31 11.15 7.63 16.42
C TYR A 31 10.32 8.13 17.60
N GLY A 32 9.23 7.45 17.98
CA GLY A 32 8.29 7.91 19.00
C GLY A 32 7.55 9.19 18.61
N PHE A 33 6.87 9.81 19.58
CA PHE A 33 6.14 11.07 19.42
C PHE A 33 7.03 12.29 19.73
N GLY A 34 8.12 12.47 18.97
CA GLY A 34 8.94 13.69 19.06
C GLY A 34 8.26 14.92 18.44
N GLU A 35 8.83 16.12 18.61
CA GLU A 35 8.28 17.39 18.12
C GLU A 35 8.00 17.38 16.60
N ASP A 36 8.81 16.67 15.82
CA ASP A 36 8.66 16.58 14.35
C ASP A 36 7.96 15.30 13.86
N TRP A 37 7.38 14.50 14.75
CA TRP A 37 6.89 13.16 14.37
C TRP A 37 5.83 13.24 13.25
N PHE A 38 4.94 14.24 13.31
CA PHE A 38 3.88 14.44 12.34
C PHE A 38 4.40 14.92 10.98
N ILE A 39 5.40 15.81 10.97
CA ILE A 39 6.05 16.28 9.73
C ILE A 39 6.82 15.13 9.07
N LYS A 40 7.57 14.35 9.86
CA LYS A 40 8.27 13.14 9.39
C LYS A 40 7.28 12.10 8.88
N PHE A 41 6.12 11.98 9.53
CA PHE A 41 5.00 11.16 9.09
C PHE A 41 4.47 11.55 7.71
N LEU A 42 4.06 12.80 7.53
CA LEU A 42 3.53 13.25 6.25
C LEU A 42 4.56 13.14 5.13
N LYS A 43 5.83 13.47 5.42
CA LYS A 43 6.92 13.37 4.43
C LYS A 43 7.20 11.92 4.03
N ALA A 44 7.33 11.02 5.01
CA ALA A 44 7.55 9.60 4.73
C ALA A 44 6.35 8.98 4.01
N TRP A 45 5.13 9.30 4.47
CA TRP A 45 3.88 8.82 3.88
C TRP A 45 3.71 9.28 2.42
N SER A 46 3.95 10.56 2.14
CA SER A 46 3.83 11.11 0.78
C SER A 46 4.79 10.44 -0.21
N ILE A 47 6.00 10.07 0.22
CA ILE A 47 6.98 9.37 -0.63
C ILE A 47 6.60 7.89 -0.83
N MET A 48 6.03 7.23 0.18
CA MET A 48 5.69 5.80 0.07
C MET A 48 4.42 5.52 -0.74
N VAL A 49 3.44 6.43 -0.80
CA VAL A 49 2.20 6.21 -1.59
C VAL A 49 2.51 5.92 -3.07
N PRO A 50 3.30 6.72 -3.80
CA PRO A 50 3.61 6.42 -5.21
C PRO A 50 4.41 5.12 -5.36
N VAL A 51 5.34 4.82 -4.45
CA VAL A 51 6.11 3.57 -4.46
C VAL A 51 5.20 2.37 -4.25
N ALA A 52 4.30 2.43 -3.27
CA ALA A 52 3.32 1.38 -2.98
C ALA A 52 2.35 1.17 -4.14
N TYR A 53 1.96 2.25 -4.82
CA TYR A 53 1.11 2.16 -6.00
C TYR A 53 1.80 1.35 -7.10
N VAL A 54 3.05 1.71 -7.47
CA VAL A 54 3.84 0.98 -8.47
C VAL A 54 4.05 -0.48 -8.06
N ALA A 55 4.37 -0.74 -6.79
CA ALA A 55 4.56 -2.08 -6.27
C ALA A 55 3.27 -2.93 -6.37
N ALA A 56 2.10 -2.35 -6.10
CA ALA A 56 0.82 -3.05 -6.22
C ALA A 56 0.58 -3.55 -7.66
N PHE A 57 0.93 -2.77 -8.69
CA PHE A 57 0.80 -3.21 -10.08
C PHE A 57 1.67 -4.43 -10.42
N VAL A 58 2.84 -4.54 -9.80
CA VAL A 58 3.75 -5.67 -10.02
C VAL A 58 3.35 -6.87 -9.18
N ILE A 59 2.95 -6.65 -7.93
CA ILE A 59 2.64 -7.71 -6.98
C ILE A 59 1.29 -8.37 -7.29
N ILE A 60 0.23 -7.61 -7.60
CA ILE A 60 -1.11 -8.16 -7.87
C ILE A 60 -1.11 -9.27 -8.95
N PRO A 61 -0.53 -9.09 -10.15
CA PRO A 61 -0.53 -10.15 -11.17
C PRO A 61 0.33 -11.35 -10.75
N ASN A 62 1.46 -11.11 -10.07
CA ASN A 62 2.33 -12.19 -9.61
C ASN A 62 1.69 -13.00 -8.48
N ALA A 63 1.06 -12.33 -7.51
CA ALA A 63 0.31 -12.96 -6.43
C ALA A 63 -0.85 -13.79 -6.97
N ARG A 64 -1.58 -13.31 -7.99
CA ARG A 64 -2.64 -14.09 -8.65
C ARG A 64 -2.09 -15.34 -9.34
N LYS A 65 -0.98 -15.23 -10.08
CA LYS A 65 -0.31 -16.38 -10.70
C LYS A 65 0.15 -17.41 -9.65
N LEU A 66 0.67 -16.95 -8.51
CA LEU A 66 1.09 -17.83 -7.42
C LEU A 66 -0.12 -18.51 -6.76
N ALA A 67 -1.18 -17.75 -6.46
CA ALA A 67 -2.41 -18.29 -5.90
C ALA A 67 -2.99 -19.38 -6.81
N GLU A 68 -3.11 -19.11 -8.11
CA GLU A 68 -3.59 -20.08 -9.10
C GLU A 68 -2.73 -21.37 -9.11
N ARG A 69 -1.41 -21.26 -9.04
CA ARG A 69 -0.52 -22.44 -8.97
C ARG A 69 -0.70 -23.26 -7.69
N VAL A 70 -0.99 -22.60 -6.57
CA VAL A 70 -1.21 -23.28 -5.29
C VAL A 70 -2.59 -23.93 -5.26
N THR A 71 -3.62 -23.26 -5.79
CA THR A 71 -5.00 -23.76 -5.79
C THR A 71 -5.23 -24.88 -6.81
N VAL A 72 -4.51 -24.91 -7.94
CA VAL A 72 -4.60 -26.00 -8.95
C VAL A 72 -4.02 -27.34 -8.44
N LYS A 73 -3.36 -27.35 -7.27
CA LYS A 73 -2.79 -28.56 -6.66
C LYS A 73 -3.65 -29.18 -5.54
N SER A 74 -4.88 -28.72 -5.36
CA SER A 74 -5.83 -29.25 -4.36
C SER A 74 -7.05 -29.88 -5.01
#